data_AF-A0A923D5E7-F1
#
_entry.id   AF-A0A923D5E7-F1
#
_cell.length_a   1.000
_cell.length_b   1.000
_cell.length_c   1.000
_cell.angle_alpha   90.00
_cell.angle_beta   90.00
_cell.angle_gamma   90.00
#
_symmetry.space_group_name_H-M   'P 1'
#
loop_
_entity.id
_entity.type
_entity.pdbx_description
1 polymer ?
#
loop_
_entity_poly.entity_id
_entity_poly.type
_entity_poly.pdbx_seq_one_letter_code
_entity_poly.pdbx_strand_id
1 'polypeptide(L)' 'MPLYDFACCACGHEYEAILKIEEPYDHLECPQCGAKAPKKLATAFRTNTWSKFLDDMEKRVSPHKFK' A
#
# COMPACT_ATOMS: atom_id res chain seq x y z
N MET A 1 0.72 2.00 -17.87
CA MET A 1 1.79 2.68 -17.12
C MET A 1 1.41 2.60 -15.65
N PRO A 2 2.25 2.05 -14.76
CA PRO A 2 1.88 1.87 -13.36
C PRO A 2 1.73 3.23 -12.67
N LEU A 3 0.63 3.38 -11.93
CA LEU A 3 0.37 4.52 -11.07
C LEU A 3 0.99 4.23 -9.69
N TYR A 4 1.68 5.21 -9.11
CA TYR A 4 2.26 5.09 -7.78
C TYR A 4 1.82 6.25 -6.91
N ASP A 5 1.51 5.94 -5.66
CA ASP A 5 1.22 6.91 -4.62
C ASP A 5 2.51 7.40 -3.95
N PHE A 6 2.57 8.70 -3.71
CA PHE A 6 3.70 9.37 -3.09
C PHE A 6 3.23 10.32 -1.99
N ALA A 7 4.03 10.42 -0.92
CA ALA A 7 3.86 11.40 0.14
C ALA A 7 5.07 12.32 0.20
N CYS A 8 4.84 13.63 0.20
CA CYS A 8 5.91 14.61 0.36
C CYS A 8 6.45 14.59 1.81
N CYS A 9 7.77 14.50 1.98
CA CYS A 9 8.41 14.53 3.30
C CYS A 9 8.37 15.91 3.98
N ALA A 10 8.18 16.99 3.21
CA ALA A 10 8.21 18.37 3.74
C ALA A 10 6.82 18.85 4.17
N CYS A 11 5.81 18.72 3.31
CA CYS A 11 4.45 19.19 3.59
C CYS A 11 3.45 18.08 3.93
N GLY A 12 3.82 16.80 3.77
CA GLY A 12 2.93 15.66 4.03
C GLY A 12 1.86 15.45 2.95
N HIS A 13 1.90 16.20 1.84
CA HIS A 13 0.90 16.07 0.77
C HIS A 13 1.03 14.73 0.05
N GLU A 14 -0.09 14.03 -0.07
CA GLU A 14 -0.23 12.76 -0.81
C GLU A 14 -0.63 13.04 -2.26
N TYR A 15 0.05 12.43 -3.22
CA TYR A 15 -0.23 12.62 -4.64
C TYR A 15 0.14 11.39 -5.47
N GLU A 16 -0.49 11.27 -6.63
CA GLU A 16 -0.28 10.17 -7.56
C GLU A 16 0.66 10.61 -8.70
N ALA A 17 1.63 9.78 -9.04
CA ALA A 17 2.50 10.02 -10.19
C ALA A 17 2.64 8.76 -11.05
N ILE A 18 2.68 8.97 -12.36
CA ILE A 18 2.86 7.90 -13.33
C ILE A 18 4.36 7.77 -13.62
N LEU A 19 4.95 6.63 -13.29
CA LEU A 19 6.36 6.37 -13.52
C LEU A 19 6.57 5.13 -14.38
N LYS A 20 7.69 5.12 -15.11
CA LYS A 20 8.21 3.88 -15.67
C LYS A 20 8.84 3.04 -14.54
N ILE A 21 8.85 1.72 -14.73
CA ILE A 21 9.30 0.76 -13.70
C ILE A 21 10.76 0.98 -13.29
N GLU A 22 11.61 1.42 -14.22
CA GLU A 22 13.06 1.61 -14.03
C GLU A 22 13.45 3.07 -13.75
N GLU A 23 12.47 3.96 -13.61
CA GLU A 23 12.75 5.39 -13.48
C GLU A 23 12.88 5.79 -11.99
N PRO A 24 13.98 6.45 -11.59
CA PRO A 24 14.18 6.87 -10.20
C PRO A 24 13.20 8.00 -9.82
N TYR A 25 12.56 7.87 -8.66
CA TYR A 25 11.54 8.82 -8.18
C TYR A 25 12.10 9.97 -7.33
N ASP A 26 13.41 9.99 -7.04
CA ASP A 26 14.07 11.05 -6.26
C ASP A 26 13.95 12.45 -6.88
N HIS A 27 13.80 12.52 -8.21
CA HIS A 27 13.65 13.77 -8.95
C HIS A 27 12.23 14.33 -8.97
N LEU A 28 11.23 13.60 -8.45
CA LEU A 28 9.86 14.09 -8.40
C LEU A 28 9.75 15.26 -7.43
N GLU A 29 9.17 16.35 -7.95
CA GLU A 29 8.89 17.55 -7.18
C GLU A 29 7.45 17.50 -6.67
N CYS A 30 7.26 17.88 -5.41
CA CYS A 30 5.93 18.00 -4.84
C CYS A 30 5.16 19.15 -5.51
N PRO A 31 3.93 18.95 -6.01
CA PRO A 31 3.14 20.00 -6.67
C PRO A 31 2.73 21.14 -5.73
N GLN A 32 2.80 20.93 -4.41
CA GLN A 32 2.35 21.91 -3.41
C GLN A 32 3.48 22.75 -2.81
N CYS A 33 4.69 22.20 -2.70
CA CYS A 33 5.83 22.88 -2.06
C CYS A 33 7.15 22.83 -2.84
N GLY A 34 7.24 22.07 -3.94
CA GLY A 34 8.45 21.93 -4.74
C GLY A 34 9.57 21.09 -4.11
N ALA A 35 9.33 20.46 -2.96
CA ALA A 35 10.31 19.58 -2.32
C ALA A 35 10.58 18.31 -3.15
N LYS A 36 11.83 17.85 -3.13
CA LYS A 36 12.33 16.66 -3.84
C LYS A 36 12.38 15.43 -2.93
N ALA A 37 12.61 14.25 -3.49
CA ALA A 37 12.69 12.97 -2.79
C ALA A 37 11.40 12.62 -2.01
N PRO A 38 10.26 12.44 -2.69
CA PRO A 38 9.02 11.99 -2.06
C PRO A 38 9.13 10.53 -1.60
N LYS A 39 8.34 10.18 -0.59
CA LYS A 39 8.27 8.81 -0.08
C LYS A 39 7.18 8.04 -0.83
N LYS A 40 7.54 6.90 -1.43
CA LYS A 40 6.56 6.01 -2.06
C LYS A 40 5.65 5.39 -1.02
N LEU A 41 4.34 5.54 -1.21
CA LEU A 41 3.33 4.85 -0.43
C LEU A 41 3.04 3.52 -1.11
N ALA A 42 3.31 2.42 -0.41
CA ALA A 42 2.90 1.10 -0.85
C ALA A 42 1.49 0.86 -0.32
N THR A 43 0.51 0.79 -1.22
CA THR A 43 -0.86 0.41 -0.86
C THR A 43 -0.84 -1.03 -0.34
N ALA A 44 -0.97 -1.19 0.98
CA ALA A 44 -0.92 -2.49 1.63
C ALA A 44 -2.21 -3.27 1.30
N PHE A 45 -2.14 -4.10 0.26
CA PHE A 45 -3.22 -5.03 -0.07
C PHE A 45 -3.23 -6.17 0.97
N ARG A 46 -4.09 -6.05 2.00
CA ARG A 46 -4.21 -7.04 3.08
C ARG A 46 -5.11 -8.19 2.62
N THR A 47 -4.52 -9.28 2.13
CA THR A 47 -5.25 -10.51 1.74
C THR A 47 -5.50 -11.44 2.93
N ASN A 48 -6.25 -11.00 3.95
CA ASN A 48 -6.64 -11.88 5.07
C ASN A 48 -7.83 -12.82 4.75
N THR A 49 -8.33 -12.77 3.51
CA THR A 49 -9.52 -13.52 3.08
C THR A 49 -9.32 -15.03 3.21
N TRP A 50 -8.14 -15.55 2.83
CA TRP A 50 -7.85 -16.99 2.94
C TRP A 50 -7.75 -17.45 4.39
N SER A 51 -7.12 -16.64 5.25
CA SER A 51 -7.01 -16.92 6.68
C SER A 51 -8.39 -16.98 7.36
N LYS A 52 -9.29 -16.05 7.02
CA LYS A 52 -10.68 -16.05 7.53
C LYS A 52 -11.48 -17.26 7.04
N PHE A 53 -11.28 -17.67 5.79
CA PHE A 53 -11.95 -18.85 5.24
C PHE A 53 -11.52 -20.15 5.96
N LEU A 54 -10.21 -20.33 6.19
CA LEU A 54 -9.71 -21.48 6.94
C LEU A 54 -10.21 -21.49 8.39
N ASP A 55 -10.24 -20.32 9.04
CA ASP A 55 -10.76 -20.17 10.41
C ASP A 55 -12.25 -20.55 10.51
N ASP A 56 -13.05 -20.14 9.52
CA ASP A 56 -14.46 -20.50 9.41
C ASP A 56 -14.66 -22.00 9.13
N MET A 57 -13.85 -22.59 8.24
CA MET A 57 -13.90 -24.04 8.00
C MET A 57 -13.46 -24.86 9.22
N GLU A 58 -12.42 -24.45 9.94
CA GLU A 58 -11.95 -25.16 11.15
C GLU A 58 -13.03 -25.16 12.25
N LYS A 59 -13.75 -24.04 12.41
CA LYS A 59 -14.90 -23.93 13.32
C LYS A 59 -16.05 -24.87 12.93
N ARG A 60 -16.32 -25.04 11.62
CA ARG A 60 -17.37 -25.94 11.14
C ARG A 60 -16.99 -27.42 11.28
N VAL A 61 -15.72 -27.76 11.05
CA VAL A 61 -15.24 -29.16 11.08
C VAL A 61 -15.00 -29.64 12.51
N SER A 62 -14.56 -28.78 13.43
CA SER A 62 -14.18 -29.15 14.80
C SER A 62 -14.80 -28.26 15.88
N PRO A 63 -16.14 -28.28 16.05
CA PRO A 63 -16.83 -27.38 16.98
C PRO A 63 -16.46 -27.61 18.46
N HIS A 64 -15.88 -28.77 18.81
CA HIS A 64 -15.44 -29.13 20.17
C HIS A 64 -14.07 -28.55 20.56
N LYS A 65 -13.31 -27.99 19.61
CA LYS A 65 -11.97 -27.39 19.86
C LYS A 65 -12.03 -25.93 20.32
N PHE A 66 -13.16 -25.25 20.10
CA PHE A 66 -13.36 -23.82 20.38
C PHE A 66 -14.28 -23.55 21.60
N LYS A 67 -14.52 -24.56 22.44
CA LYS A 67 -15.31 -24.44 23.67
C LYS A 67 -14.43 -24.21 24.89
#